data_AF-R4V2K3-F1
#
_entry.id   AF-R4V2K3-F1
#
_cell.length_a   1.000
_cell.length_b   1.000
_cell.length_c   1.000
_cell.angle_alpha   90.00
_cell.angle_beta   90.00
_cell.angle_gamma   90.00
#
_symmetry.space_group_name_H-M   'P 1'
#
loop_
_entity.id
_entity.type
_entity.pdbx_description
1 polymer ?
#
loop_
_entity_poly.entity_id
_entity_poly.type
_entity_poly.pdbx_seq_one_letter_code
_entity_poly.pdbx_strand_id
1 'polypeptide(L)'
;MDLSKMKNDRKLYLCRWYYRAGFAFLPFLWCVNSIWFFTEAFRKPPYDEQKEIKKYVILSGIGTIIWTAVLITWITIFQLHRAEWGEIADQISFIIPTGIP
;
A
#
# COMPACT_ATOMS: atom_id res chain seq x y z
N MET A 1 -13.60 -12.51 -4.65
CA MET A 1 -13.37 -13.81 -3.98
C MET A 1 -13.94 -13.71 -2.56
N ASP A 2 -14.81 -14.62 -2.15
CA ASP A 2 -15.50 -14.53 -0.86
C ASP A 2 -14.64 -15.13 0.26
N LEU A 3 -14.22 -14.31 1.24
CA LEU A 3 -13.43 -14.75 2.39
C LEU A 3 -14.22 -15.69 3.31
N SER A 4 -15.55 -15.59 3.34
CA SER A 4 -16.38 -16.43 4.22
C SER A 4 -16.30 -17.92 3.85
N LYS A 5 -16.07 -18.23 2.58
CA LYS A 5 -16.02 -19.59 2.03
C LYS A 5 -14.63 -20.24 2.13
N MET A 6 -13.66 -19.56 2.72
CA MET A 6 -12.27 -20.00 2.77
C MET A 6 -11.88 -20.54 4.15
N LYS A 7 -11.10 -21.63 4.20
CA LYS A 7 -10.47 -22.13 5.42
C LYS A 7 -9.48 -21.10 6.01
N ASN A 8 -9.35 -21.06 7.33
CA ASN A 8 -8.53 -20.07 8.04
C ASN A 8 -7.04 -20.13 7.62
N ASP A 9 -6.46 -21.31 7.43
CA ASP A 9 -5.08 -21.47 6.96
C ASP A 9 -4.83 -20.76 5.62
N ARG A 10 -5.79 -20.87 4.70
CA ARG A 10 -5.68 -20.28 3.38
C ARG A 10 -5.84 -18.76 3.42
N LYS A 11 -6.63 -18.24 4.37
CA LYS A 11 -6.70 -16.79 4.64
C LYS A 11 -5.35 -16.27 5.14
N LEU A 12 -4.73 -16.97 6.08
CA LEU A 12 -3.40 -16.62 6.60
C LEU A 12 -2.35 -16.66 5.49
N TYR A 13 -2.33 -17.72 4.69
CA TYR A 13 -1.44 -17.84 3.53
C TYR A 13 -1.60 -16.65 2.59
N LEU A 14 -2.84 -16.30 2.23
CA LEU A 14 -3.14 -15.21 1.32
C LEU A 14 -2.71 -13.85 1.91
N CYS A 15 -3.03 -13.58 3.18
CA CYS A 15 -2.65 -12.36 3.86
C CYS A 15 -1.12 -12.18 3.94
N ARG A 16 -0.39 -13.26 4.25
CA ARG A 16 1.08 -13.27 4.27
C ARG A 16 1.66 -13.04 2.87
N TRP A 17 1.06 -13.63 1.85
CA TRP A 17 1.54 -13.48 0.47
C TRP A 17 1.33 -12.05 -0.03
N TYR A 18 0.17 -11.46 0.23
CA TYR A 18 -0.12 -10.05 -0.10
C TYR A 18 0.84 -9.10 0.63
N TYR A 19 1.14 -9.37 1.90
CA TYR A 19 2.15 -8.61 2.64
C TYR A 19 3.54 -8.73 2.00
N ARG A 20 3.97 -9.92 1.61
CA ARG A 20 5.28 -10.11 0.95
C ARG A 20 5.34 -9.44 -0.42
N ALA A 21 4.29 -9.60 -1.22
CA ALA A 21 4.21 -9.00 -2.55
C ALA A 21 4.20 -7.46 -2.51
N GLY A 22 3.68 -6.85 -1.43
CA GLY A 22 3.72 -5.39 -1.29
C GLY A 22 5.13 -4.80 -1.20
N PHE A 23 6.15 -5.58 -0.82
CA PHE A 23 7.56 -5.14 -0.86
C PHE A 23 8.08 -4.92 -2.28
N ALA A 24 7.40 -5.40 -3.33
CA ALA A 24 7.74 -5.13 -4.72
C ALA A 24 7.26 -3.73 -5.18
N PHE A 25 7.35 -2.71 -4.30
CA PHE A 25 6.87 -1.34 -4.54
C PHE A 25 5.36 -1.23 -4.83
N LEU A 26 4.55 -2.06 -4.17
CA LEU A 26 3.10 -2.12 -4.38
C LEU A 26 2.34 -1.66 -3.12
N PRO A 27 2.33 -0.35 -2.77
CA PRO A 27 1.65 0.12 -1.57
C PRO A 27 0.14 -0.05 -1.64
N PHE A 28 -0.44 0.00 -2.85
CA PHE A 28 -1.86 -0.27 -3.04
C PHE A 28 -2.22 -1.72 -2.68
N LEU A 29 -1.31 -2.68 -2.89
CA LEU A 29 -1.53 -4.07 -2.50
C LEU A 29 -1.57 -4.24 -0.99
N TRP A 30 -0.69 -3.54 -0.25
CA TRP A 30 -0.75 -3.47 1.21
C TRP A 30 -2.06 -2.84 1.69
N CYS A 31 -2.54 -1.77 1.05
CA CYS A 31 -3.81 -1.15 1.37
C CYS A 31 -4.97 -2.14 1.22
N VAL A 32 -5.05 -2.83 0.08
CA VAL A 32 -6.06 -3.87 -0.17
C VAL A 32 -5.98 -4.98 0.88
N ASN A 33 -4.77 -5.46 1.22
CA ASN A 33 -4.57 -6.47 2.25
C ASN A 33 -5.14 -6.01 3.60
N SER A 34 -4.82 -4.78 4.01
CA SER A 34 -5.29 -4.23 5.28
C SER A 34 -6.80 -4.08 5.35
N ILE A 35 -7.44 -3.55 4.31
CA ILE A 35 -8.90 -3.35 4.28
C ILE A 35 -9.64 -4.68 4.18
N TRP A 36 -9.18 -5.58 3.31
CA TRP A 36 -9.89 -6.82 3.02
C TRP A 36 -9.87 -7.80 4.20
N PHE A 37 -8.73 -7.89 4.90
CA PHE A 37 -8.59 -8.75 6.09
C PHE A 37 -8.93 -8.03 7.41
N PHE A 38 -9.29 -6.74 7.39
CA PHE A 38 -9.65 -5.97 8.60
C PHE A 38 -10.76 -6.65 9.42
N THR A 39 -11.83 -7.07 8.74
CA THR A 39 -12.97 -7.73 9.39
C THR A 39 -12.57 -9.06 10.03
N GLU A 40 -11.71 -9.84 9.36
CA GLU A 40 -11.18 -11.12 9.87
C GLU A 40 -10.25 -10.91 11.08
N ALA A 41 -9.46 -9.83 11.08
CA ALA A 41 -8.50 -9.51 12.12
C ALA A 41 -9.11 -8.88 13.39
N PHE A 42 -10.19 -8.09 13.26
CA PHE A 42 -10.71 -7.26 14.36
C PHE A 42 -12.18 -7.51 14.72
N ARG A 43 -13.01 -8.02 13.80
CA ARG A 43 -14.46 -8.16 14.03
C ARG A 43 -14.90 -9.60 14.32
N LYS A 44 -14.15 -10.62 13.88
CA LYS A 44 -14.51 -12.02 14.09
C LYS A 44 -14.09 -12.55 15.47
N PRO A 45 -14.80 -13.57 16.01
CA PRO A 45 -14.41 -14.24 17.25
C PRO A 45 -12.98 -14.79 17.18
N PRO A 46 -12.30 -14.98 18.33
CA PRO A 46 -10.94 -15.52 18.37
C PRO A 46 -10.81 -16.89 17.71
N TYR A 47 -9.80 -17.04 16.84
CA TYR A 47 -9.36 -18.31 16.26
C TYR A 47 -7.82 -18.32 16.17
N ASP A 48 -7.23 -19.51 16.03
CA ASP A 48 -5.78 -19.71 16.20
C ASP A 48 -4.93 -18.84 15.26
N GLU A 49 -5.30 -18.73 13.97
CA GLU A 49 -4.55 -17.95 12.98
C GLU A 49 -4.81 -16.44 13.05
N GLN A 50 -5.79 -15.98 13.86
CA GLN A 50 -6.22 -14.58 13.88
C GLN A 50 -5.10 -13.63 14.34
N LYS A 51 -4.27 -14.06 15.30
CA LYS A 51 -3.15 -13.25 15.82
C LYS A 51 -2.14 -12.92 14.73
N GLU A 52 -1.80 -13.91 13.91
CA GLU A 52 -0.88 -13.73 12.79
C GLU A 52 -1.49 -12.84 11.71
N ILE A 53 -2.76 -13.05 11.33
CA ILE A 53 -3.46 -12.20 10.36
C ILE A 53 -3.48 -10.74 10.84
N LYS A 54 -3.80 -10.50 12.12
CA LYS A 54 -3.81 -9.17 12.71
C LYS A 54 -2.44 -8.48 12.61
N LYS A 55 -1.36 -9.21 12.87
CA LYS A 55 0.02 -8.70 12.71
C LYS A 55 0.28 -8.25 11.27
N TYR A 56 -0.02 -9.10 10.28
CA TYR A 56 0.21 -8.75 8.86
C TYR A 56 -0.69 -7.60 8.38
N VAL A 57 -1.93 -7.52 8.86
CA VAL A 57 -2.85 -6.41 8.55
C VAL A 57 -2.33 -5.08 9.08
N ILE A 58 -1.83 -5.05 10.32
CA ILE A 58 -1.25 -3.85 10.94
C ILE A 58 0.03 -3.43 10.21
N LEU A 59 0.95 -4.38 9.96
CA LEU A 59 2.19 -4.09 9.25
C LEU A 59 1.95 -3.60 7.82
N SER A 60 1.00 -4.21 7.09
CA SER A 60 0.58 -3.74 5.77
C SER A 60 -0.02 -2.32 5.85
N GLY A 61 -0.78 -2.01 6.90
CA GLY A 61 -1.38 -0.69 7.09
C GLY A 61 -0.32 0.38 7.32
N ILE A 62 0.66 0.09 8.19
CA ILE A 62 1.81 0.96 8.43
C ILE A 62 2.62 1.16 7.14
N GLY A 63 2.92 0.07 6.42
CA GLY A 63 3.63 0.15 5.14
C GLY A 63 2.91 1.02 4.11
N THR A 64 1.57 0.92 4.06
CA THR A 64 0.73 1.76 3.19
C THR A 64 0.86 3.24 3.56
N ILE A 65 0.78 3.58 4.84
CA ILE A 65 0.89 4.96 5.33
C ILE A 65 2.27 5.54 5.00
N ILE A 66 3.33 4.78 5.26
CA ILE A 66 4.71 5.19 4.98
C ILE A 66 4.88 5.48 3.48
N TRP A 67 4.48 4.55 2.60
CA TRP A 67 4.57 4.78 1.16
C TRP A 67 3.72 5.95 0.67
N THR A 68 2.53 6.11 1.23
CA THR A 68 1.66 7.24 0.89
C THR A 68 2.34 8.56 1.26
N ALA A 69 2.96 8.66 2.44
CA ALA A 69 3.73 9.83 2.85
C ALA A 69 4.92 10.08 1.90
N VAL A 70 5.70 9.04 1.57
CA VAL A 70 6.83 9.15 0.63
C VAL A 70 6.38 9.66 -0.74
N LEU A 71 5.30 9.11 -1.29
CA LEU A 71 4.76 9.54 -2.58
C LEU A 71 4.24 10.98 -2.53
N ILE A 72 3.51 11.36 -1.47
CA ILE A 72 3.03 12.74 -1.29
C ILE A 72 4.20 13.72 -1.19
N THR A 73 5.23 13.38 -0.41
CA THR A 73 6.43 14.20 -0.27
C THR A 73 7.14 14.35 -1.61
N TRP A 74 7.33 13.26 -2.35
CA TRP A 74 7.96 13.30 -3.67
C TRP A 74 7.15 14.17 -4.65
N ILE A 75 5.83 13.96 -4.74
CA ILE A 75 4.95 14.74 -5.61
C ILE A 75 5.00 16.22 -5.22
N THR A 76 4.94 16.54 -3.94
CA THR A 76 4.99 17.94 -3.47
C THR A 76 6.32 18.60 -3.83
N ILE A 77 7.45 17.94 -3.59
CA ILE A 77 8.77 18.46 -3.94
C ILE A 77 8.87 18.68 -5.44
N PHE A 78 8.46 17.68 -6.24
CA PHE A 78 8.49 17.75 -7.68
C PHE A 78 7.63 18.90 -8.20
N GLN A 79 6.37 19.01 -7.76
CA GLN A 79 5.47 20.08 -8.21
C GLN A 79 5.96 21.48 -7.84
N LEU A 80 6.59 21.65 -6.67
CA LEU A 80 7.09 22.96 -6.22
C LEU A 80 8.38 23.38 -6.93
N HIS A 81 9.30 22.44 -7.17
CA HIS A 81 10.65 22.76 -7.68
C HIS A 81 10.88 22.34 -9.14
N ARG A 82 9.87 21.76 -9.83
CA ARG A 82 9.99 21.30 -11.23
C ARG A 82 10.63 22.35 -12.14
N ALA A 83 10.12 23.58 -12.10
CA ALA A 83 10.59 24.68 -12.94
C ALA A 83 12.05 25.07 -12.64
N GLU A 84 12.48 24.95 -11.38
CA GLU A 84 13.83 25.28 -10.94
C GLU A 84 14.86 24.21 -11.37
N TRP A 85 14.41 22.97 -11.56
CA TRP A 85 15.26 21.83 -11.91
C TRP A 85 15.58 21.76 -13.42
N GLY A 86 14.94 22.59 -14.24
CA GLY A 86 15.23 22.75 -15.67
C GLY A 86 15.16 21.43 -16.46
N GLU A 87 16.18 21.18 -17.29
CA GLU A 87 16.22 20.02 -18.21
C GLU A 87 16.01 18.67 -17.51
N ILE A 88 16.52 18.50 -16.28
CA ILE A 88 16.36 17.25 -15.52
C ILE A 88 14.89 17.01 -15.22
N ALA A 89 14.15 18.05 -14.81
CA ALA A 89 12.73 17.93 -14.52
C ALA A 89 11.91 17.66 -15.79
N ASP A 90 12.29 18.25 -16.94
CA ASP A 90 11.63 17.99 -18.21
C ASP A 90 11.85 16.54 -18.68
N GLN A 91 13.04 15.97 -18.47
CA GLN A 91 13.34 14.58 -18.82
C GLN A 91 12.54 13.55 -18.00
N ILE A 92 12.29 13.84 -16.72
CA ILE A 92 11.51 12.95 -15.84
C ILE A 92 10.01 13.31 -15.80
N SER A 93 9.61 14.39 -16.48
CA SER A 93 8.21 14.78 -16.63
C SER A 93 7.54 13.95 -17.72
N PHE A 94 6.56 13.14 -17.34
CA PHE A 94 5.70 12.47 -18.31
C PHE A 94 4.69 13.44 -18.97
N ILE A 95 4.24 14.45 -18.23
CA ILE A 95 3.30 15.48 -18.69
C ILE A 95 3.91 16.83 -18.33
N ILE A 96 4.16 17.64 -19.37
CA ILE A 96 4.70 19.00 -19.21
C ILE A 96 3.54 19.99 -19.31
N PRO A 97 3.32 20.84 -18.29
CA PRO A 97 2.28 21.86 -18.35
C PRO A 97 2.63 22.92 -19.40
N THR A 98 1.73 23.19 -20.34
CA THR A 98 2.00 24.09 -21.48
C THR A 98 2.00 25.58 -21.12
N GLY A 99 1.61 25.95 -19.89
CA GLY A 99 1.40 27.34 -19.46
C GLY A 99 2.36 27.85 -18.37
N ILE A 100 3.21 26.98 -17.82
CA ILE A 100 4.20 27.35 -16.80
C ILE A 100 5.54 26.78 -17.28
N PRO A 101 6.55 27.63 -17.55
CA PRO A 101 7.89 27.15 -17.89
C PRO A 101 8.42 26.23 -16.78
#